data_AF-A0A2N0V5P2-F1
#
_entry.id   AF-A0A2N0V5P2-F1
#
_cell.length_a   1.000
_cell.length_b   1.000
_cell.length_c   1.000
_cell.angle_alpha   90.00
_cell.angle_beta   90.00
_cell.angle_gamma   90.00
#
_symmetry.space_group_name_H-M   'P 1'
#
loop_
_entity.id
_entity.type
_entity.pdbx_description
1 polymer ?
#
loop_
_entity_poly.entity_id
_entity_poly.type
_entity_poly.pdbx_seq_one_letter_code
_entity_poly.pdbx_strand_id
1 'polypeptide(L)'
;GKGFAVVAAEVRKLAERSQVAAQEIGELAENSVETAESAGKLLDEIVPSIARTSDLVQEIAAASQEQSAGVSQVNNAMNQMNQITQQNASASEQLAATAEEMMGQTEQLQSLMSFFKITSSGHAASRSATQTTSRRSESAKQASAKTTEDDAIDLDAAIQAHSEWKVKLRRGISQHEHMDAVTIGRDDCCKLGKWLHGGGQKQYKHLSGFQDCLHKHAQFHREAGKVAEVINSGQYETAESLLDAGSAFALASSQVSVAIVTLKKQAHL
;
A
#
# COMPACT_ATOMS: atom_id res chain seq x y z
N GLY A 1 -10.30 -56.51 -87.26
CA GLY A 1 -11.66 -57.08 -87.07
C GLY A 1 -12.52 -56.10 -86.28
N LYS A 2 -13.83 -56.03 -86.58
CA LYS A 2 -14.76 -55.02 -86.01
C LYS A 2 -14.73 -54.93 -84.47
N GLY A 3 -14.45 -56.03 -83.76
CA GLY A 3 -14.32 -56.05 -82.29
C GLY A 3 -13.14 -55.26 -81.72
N PHE A 4 -11.97 -55.27 -82.37
CA PHE A 4 -10.81 -54.48 -81.91
C PHE A 4 -11.05 -52.97 -82.02
N ALA A 5 -11.78 -52.53 -83.05
CA ALA A 5 -12.14 -51.13 -83.22
C ALA A 5 -13.10 -50.65 -82.12
N VAL A 6 -14.04 -51.50 -81.70
CA VAL A 6 -14.97 -51.20 -80.59
C VAL A 6 -14.22 -51.13 -79.26
N VAL A 7 -13.32 -52.08 -78.97
CA VAL A 7 -12.50 -52.06 -77.75
C VAL A 7 -11.60 -50.82 -77.72
N ALA A 8 -10.97 -50.47 -78.85
CA ALA A 8 -10.13 -49.27 -78.92
C ALA A 8 -10.93 -47.98 -78.69
N ALA A 9 -12.16 -47.89 -79.20
CA ALA A 9 -13.05 -46.75 -78.95
C ALA A 9 -13.46 -46.66 -77.48
N GLU A 10 -13.74 -47.78 -76.82
CA GLU A 10 -14.13 -47.80 -75.40
C GLU A 10 -12.95 -47.48 -74.48
N VAL A 11 -11.74 -48.00 -74.78
CA VAL A 11 -10.51 -47.65 -74.05
C VAL A 11 -10.20 -46.16 -74.20
N ARG A 12 -10.36 -45.58 -75.40
CA ARG A 12 -10.19 -44.14 -75.62
C ARG A 12 -11.19 -43.33 -74.81
N LYS A 13 -12.46 -43.73 -74.79
CA LYS A 13 -13.51 -43.05 -74.01
C LYS A 13 -13.25 -43.14 -72.50
N LEU A 14 -12.77 -44.28 -72.01
CA LEU A 14 -12.37 -44.43 -70.61
C LEU A 14 -11.15 -43.57 -70.29
N ALA A 15 -10.15 -43.53 -71.17
CA ALA A 15 -8.97 -42.69 -71.00
C ALA A 15 -9.31 -41.20 -70.99
N GLU A 16 -10.18 -40.74 -71.90
CA GLU A 16 -10.68 -39.36 -71.92
C GLU A 16 -11.43 -39.02 -70.62
N ARG A 17 -12.28 -39.92 -70.11
CA ARG A 17 -12.94 -39.74 -68.80
C ARG A 17 -11.96 -39.73 -67.63
N SER A 18 -10.96 -40.61 -67.63
CA SER A 18 -9.91 -40.65 -66.60
C SER A 18 -9.05 -39.39 -66.63
N GLN A 19 -8.77 -38.84 -67.80
CA GLN A 19 -8.03 -37.59 -67.95
C GLN A 19 -8.82 -36.41 -67.37
N VAL A 20 -10.12 -36.30 -67.67
CA VAL A 20 -10.99 -35.26 -67.12
C VAL A 20 -11.07 -35.36 -65.60
N ALA A 21 -11.33 -36.56 -65.06
CA ALA A 21 -11.39 -36.77 -63.61
C ALA A 21 -10.06 -36.45 -62.91
N ALA A 22 -8.92 -36.79 -63.51
CA ALA A 22 -7.61 -36.45 -62.96
C ALA A 22 -7.37 -34.93 -62.95
N GLN A 23 -7.86 -34.20 -63.96
CA GLN A 23 -7.78 -32.74 -64.01
C GLN A 23 -8.66 -32.09 -62.94
N GLU A 24 -9.89 -32.56 -62.76
CA GLU A 24 -10.79 -32.09 -61.70
C GLU A 24 -10.23 -32.35 -60.29
N ILE A 25 -9.59 -33.51 -60.07
CA ILE A 25 -8.90 -33.80 -58.81
C ILE A 25 -7.71 -32.86 -58.61
N GLY A 26 -6.96 -32.56 -59.67
CA GLY A 26 -5.84 -31.62 -59.63
C GLY A 26 -6.29 -30.22 -59.21
N GLU A 27 -7.34 -29.71 -59.85
CA GLU A 27 -7.93 -28.40 -59.53
C GLU A 27 -8.48 -28.36 -58.10
N LEU A 28 -9.18 -29.40 -57.65
CA LEU A 28 -9.67 -29.48 -56.27
C LEU A 28 -8.53 -29.50 -55.25
N ALA A 29 -7.44 -30.24 -55.55
CA ALA A 29 -6.28 -30.30 -54.70
C ALA A 29 -5.56 -28.95 -54.61
N GLU A 30 -5.40 -28.24 -55.73
CA GLU A 30 -4.81 -26.91 -55.79
C GLU A 30 -5.63 -25.90 -54.95
N ASN A 31 -6.95 -25.86 -55.14
CA ASN A 31 -7.86 -25.02 -54.35
C ASN A 31 -7.82 -25.37 -52.85
N SER A 32 -7.66 -26.65 -52.50
CA SER A 32 -7.55 -27.09 -51.11
C SER A 32 -6.25 -26.61 -50.47
N VAL A 33 -5.14 -26.64 -51.21
CA VAL A 33 -3.85 -26.10 -50.75
C VAL A 33 -3.94 -24.59 -50.56
N GLU A 34 -4.51 -23.85 -51.52
CA GLU A 34 -4.69 -22.40 -51.40
C GLU A 34 -5.54 -22.02 -50.18
N THR A 35 -6.62 -22.77 -49.93
CA THR A 35 -7.47 -22.57 -48.76
C THR A 35 -6.70 -22.84 -47.45
N ALA A 36 -5.90 -23.90 -47.41
CA ALA A 36 -5.09 -24.25 -46.25
C ALA A 36 -3.99 -23.20 -45.97
N GLU A 37 -3.33 -22.68 -47.01
CA GLU A 37 -2.35 -21.60 -46.89
C GLU A 37 -2.99 -20.30 -46.41
N SER A 38 -4.17 -19.97 -46.90
CA SER A 38 -4.94 -18.80 -46.47
C SER A 38 -5.36 -18.90 -45.01
N ALA A 39 -5.82 -20.08 -44.58
CA ALA A 39 -6.11 -20.35 -43.18
C ALA A 39 -4.85 -20.24 -42.30
N GLY A 40 -3.71 -20.73 -42.79
CA GLY A 40 -2.41 -20.58 -42.12
C GLY A 40 -2.04 -19.12 -41.87
N LYS A 41 -2.16 -18.26 -42.89
CA LYS A 41 -1.91 -16.81 -42.75
C LYS A 41 -2.81 -16.14 -41.72
N LEU A 42 -4.10 -16.49 -41.69
CA LEU A 42 -5.02 -15.96 -40.69
C LEU A 42 -4.66 -16.41 -39.26
N LEU A 43 -4.20 -17.66 -39.10
CA LEU A 43 -3.72 -18.15 -37.81
C LEU A 43 -2.44 -17.42 -37.37
N ASP A 44 -1.52 -17.15 -38.29
CA ASP A 44 -0.31 -16.36 -38.02
C ASP A 44 -0.62 -14.93 -37.55
N GLU A 45 -1.77 -14.36 -37.95
CA GLU A 45 -2.25 -13.06 -37.46
C GLU A 45 -2.99 -13.15 -36.10
N ILE A 46 -3.76 -14.22 -35.90
CA ILE A 46 -4.58 -14.40 -34.69
C ILE A 46 -3.72 -14.78 -33.48
N VAL A 47 -2.74 -15.66 -33.64
CA VAL A 47 -1.92 -16.16 -32.52
C VAL A 47 -1.22 -15.04 -31.74
N PRO A 48 -0.53 -14.06 -32.39
CA PRO A 48 0.04 -12.91 -31.69
C PRO A 48 -1.00 -12.03 -30.99
N SER A 49 -2.21 -11.93 -31.55
CA SER A 49 -3.30 -11.15 -30.96
C SER A 49 -3.88 -11.82 -29.70
N ILE A 50 -3.95 -13.15 -29.68
CA ILE A 50 -4.30 -13.93 -28.48
C ILE A 50 -3.21 -13.76 -27.41
N ALA A 51 -1.93 -13.81 -27.78
CA ALA A 51 -0.82 -13.60 -26.85
C ALA A 51 -0.92 -12.21 -26.18
N ARG A 52 -1.08 -11.14 -26.98
CA ARG A 52 -1.29 -9.78 -26.45
C ARG A 52 -2.51 -9.67 -25.53
N THR A 53 -3.60 -10.37 -25.87
CA THR A 53 -4.79 -10.40 -24.99
C THR A 53 -4.48 -11.09 -23.67
N SER A 54 -3.69 -12.18 -23.69
CA SER A 54 -3.25 -12.85 -22.46
C SER A 54 -2.34 -11.95 -21.62
N ASP A 55 -1.42 -11.21 -22.24
CA ASP A 55 -0.53 -10.28 -21.54
C ASP A 55 -1.35 -9.18 -20.85
N LEU A 56 -2.32 -8.59 -21.56
CA LEU A 56 -3.23 -7.59 -20.99
C LEU A 56 -4.03 -8.15 -19.81
N VAL A 57 -4.50 -9.40 -19.86
CA VAL A 57 -5.19 -10.03 -18.73
C VAL A 57 -4.26 -10.22 -17.53
N GLN A 58 -2.99 -10.56 -17.76
CA GLN A 58 -1.99 -10.66 -16.67
C GLN A 58 -1.72 -9.29 -16.04
N GLU A 59 -1.59 -8.23 -16.84
CA GLU A 59 -1.46 -6.86 -16.35
C GLU A 59 -2.68 -6.42 -15.53
N ILE A 60 -3.90 -6.71 -16.00
CA ILE A 60 -5.14 -6.43 -15.26
C ILE A 60 -5.17 -7.18 -13.93
N ALA A 61 -4.75 -8.45 -13.91
CA ALA A 61 -4.70 -9.24 -12.68
C ALA A 61 -3.70 -8.67 -11.67
N ALA A 62 -2.51 -8.26 -12.14
CA ALA A 62 -1.50 -7.61 -11.30
C ALA A 62 -2.01 -6.27 -10.74
N ALA A 63 -2.60 -5.42 -11.58
CA ALA A 63 -3.20 -4.15 -11.17
C ALA A 63 -4.36 -4.36 -10.18
N SER A 64 -5.17 -5.40 -10.39
CA SER A 64 -6.27 -5.75 -9.47
C SER A 64 -5.76 -6.17 -8.10
N GLN A 65 -4.65 -6.91 -8.05
CA GLN A 65 -4.00 -7.29 -6.80
C GLN A 65 -3.45 -6.07 -6.04
N GLU A 66 -2.85 -5.11 -6.76
CA GLU A 66 -2.38 -3.85 -6.17
C GLU A 66 -3.53 -2.98 -5.67
N GLN A 67 -4.62 -2.86 -6.44
CA GLN A 67 -5.84 -2.16 -6.01
C GLN A 67 -6.44 -2.79 -4.76
N SER A 68 -6.48 -4.13 -4.67
CA SER A 68 -6.98 -4.83 -3.48
C SER A 68 -6.15 -4.48 -2.23
N ALA A 69 -4.82 -4.44 -2.36
CA ALA A 69 -3.93 -4.00 -1.29
C ALA A 69 -4.19 -2.53 -0.90
N GLY A 70 -4.36 -1.63 -1.89
CA GLY A 70 -4.69 -0.23 -1.66
C GLY A 70 -6.03 -0.04 -0.93
N VAL A 71 -7.07 -0.81 -1.30
CA VAL A 71 -8.37 -0.79 -0.62
C VAL A 71 -8.24 -1.24 0.84
N SER A 72 -7.39 -2.23 1.13
CA SER A 72 -7.11 -2.66 2.51
C SER A 72 -6.47 -1.53 3.32
N GLN A 73 -5.51 -0.80 2.75
CA GLN A 73 -4.91 0.37 3.40
C GLN A 73 -5.93 1.48 3.67
N VAL A 74 -6.79 1.79 2.68
CA VAL A 74 -7.88 2.77 2.86
C VAL A 74 -8.82 2.35 3.99
N ASN A 75 -9.18 1.05 4.07
CA ASN A 75 -10.04 0.56 5.14
C ASN A 75 -9.40 0.75 6.53
N ASN A 76 -8.11 0.46 6.66
CA ASN A 76 -7.36 0.69 7.91
C ASN A 76 -7.33 2.17 8.30
N ALA A 77 -7.06 3.06 7.34
CA ALA A 77 -7.09 4.50 7.58
C ALA A 77 -8.48 5.00 8.01
N MET A 78 -9.55 4.49 7.39
CA MET A 78 -10.92 4.82 7.79
C MET A 78 -11.25 4.34 9.21
N ASN A 79 -10.76 3.15 9.61
CA ASN A 79 -10.93 2.65 10.97
C ASN A 79 -10.20 3.53 12.00
N GLN A 80 -8.98 3.99 11.69
CA GLN A 80 -8.24 4.93 12.52
C GLN A 80 -8.97 6.28 12.64
N MET A 81 -9.46 6.81 11.51
CA MET A 81 -10.22 8.05 11.50
C MET A 81 -11.50 7.95 12.35
N ASN A 82 -12.19 6.81 12.29
CA ASN A 82 -13.35 6.54 13.13
C ASN A 82 -12.98 6.53 14.63
N GLN A 83 -11.86 5.90 15.01
CA GLN A 83 -11.37 5.90 16.39
C GLN A 83 -11.07 7.33 16.89
N ILE A 84 -10.35 8.13 16.09
CA ILE A 84 -10.04 9.53 16.44
C ILE A 84 -11.34 10.35 16.55
N THR A 85 -12.30 10.12 15.66
CA THR A 85 -13.60 10.81 15.70
C THR A 85 -14.36 10.49 16.99
N GLN A 86 -14.38 9.22 17.41
CA GLN A 86 -14.99 8.81 18.68
C GLN A 86 -14.25 9.40 19.88
N GLN A 87 -12.91 9.39 19.86
CA GLN A 87 -12.10 10.00 20.92
C GLN A 87 -12.36 11.50 21.03
N ASN A 88 -12.48 12.21 19.90
CA ASN A 88 -12.83 13.64 19.88
C ASN A 88 -14.23 13.90 20.46
N ALA A 89 -15.20 13.04 20.17
CA ALA A 89 -16.53 13.14 20.75
C ALA A 89 -16.49 12.96 22.27
N SER A 90 -15.85 11.90 22.77
CA SER A 90 -15.71 11.66 24.21
C SER A 90 -14.91 12.76 24.92
N ALA A 91 -13.83 13.25 24.32
CA ALA A 91 -13.05 14.36 24.86
C ALA A 91 -13.90 15.65 24.93
N SER A 92 -14.77 15.89 23.94
CA SER A 92 -15.68 17.03 23.94
C SER A 92 -16.72 16.92 25.05
N GLU A 93 -17.25 15.72 25.30
CA GLU A 93 -18.16 15.45 26.43
C GLU A 93 -17.47 15.68 27.78
N GLN A 94 -16.23 15.20 27.95
CA GLN A 94 -15.44 15.42 29.16
C GLN A 94 -15.13 16.92 29.38
N LEU A 95 -14.80 17.65 28.30
CA LEU A 95 -14.59 19.09 28.35
C LEU A 95 -15.85 19.84 28.74
N ALA A 96 -17.02 19.44 28.22
CA ALA A 96 -18.30 20.03 28.60
C ALA A 96 -18.59 19.82 30.09
N ALA A 97 -18.42 18.60 30.60
CA ALA A 97 -18.59 18.29 32.01
C ALA A 97 -17.62 19.08 32.91
N THR A 98 -16.36 19.21 32.49
CA THR A 98 -15.35 20.00 33.21
C THR A 98 -15.73 21.49 33.24
N ALA A 99 -16.28 22.02 32.14
CA ALA A 99 -16.76 23.39 32.07
C ALA A 99 -17.96 23.62 33.01
N GLU A 100 -18.89 22.67 33.10
CA GLU A 100 -20.01 22.71 34.04
C GLU A 100 -19.53 22.72 35.51
N GLU A 101 -18.56 21.87 35.86
CA GLU A 101 -17.98 21.84 37.20
C GLU A 101 -17.25 23.16 37.53
N MET A 102 -16.48 23.70 36.58
CA MET A 102 -15.79 24.99 36.73
C MET A 102 -16.77 26.16 36.89
N MET A 103 -17.91 26.14 36.18
CA MET A 103 -18.98 27.11 36.40
C MET A 103 -19.55 27.01 37.82
N GLY A 104 -19.83 25.80 38.31
CA GLY A 104 -20.31 25.59 39.68
C GLY A 104 -19.32 26.10 40.75
N GLN A 105 -18.01 25.88 40.57
CA GLN A 105 -17.00 26.43 41.48
C GLN A 105 -16.92 27.96 41.42
N THR A 106 -17.09 28.55 40.24
CA THR A 106 -17.11 30.00 40.06
C THR A 106 -18.31 30.64 40.76
N GLU A 107 -19.48 30.01 40.67
CA GLU A 107 -20.68 30.44 41.41
C GLU A 107 -20.49 30.37 42.93
N GLN A 108 -19.88 29.28 43.43
CA GLN A 108 -19.54 29.17 44.85
C GLN A 108 -18.58 30.26 45.31
N LEU A 109 -17.52 30.54 44.55
CA LEU A 109 -16.58 31.63 44.85
C LEU A 109 -17.26 32.99 44.85
N GLN A 110 -18.15 33.25 43.89
CA GLN A 110 -18.92 34.50 43.84
C GLN A 110 -19.84 34.65 45.07
N SER A 111 -20.48 33.55 45.49
CA SER A 111 -21.30 33.51 46.70
C SER A 111 -20.47 33.80 47.97
N LEU A 112 -19.29 33.18 48.11
CA LEU A 112 -18.37 33.44 49.22
C LEU A 112 -17.90 34.90 49.27
N MET A 113 -17.60 35.49 48.11
CA MET A 113 -17.19 36.89 48.01
C MET A 113 -18.32 37.88 48.34
N SER A 114 -19.59 37.50 48.10
CA SER A 114 -20.74 38.35 48.39
C SER A 114 -20.90 38.72 49.89
N PHE A 115 -20.31 37.92 50.78
CA PHE A 115 -20.30 38.19 52.22
C PHE A 115 -19.38 39.36 52.60
N PHE A 116 -18.32 39.59 51.84
CA PHE A 116 -17.38 40.68 52.08
C PHE A 116 -17.96 42.01 51.60
N LYS A 117 -18.59 42.75 52.51
CA LYS A 117 -18.96 44.15 52.27
C LYS A 117 -17.71 45.03 52.34
N ILE A 118 -17.22 45.45 51.19
CA ILE A 118 -16.23 46.51 51.10
C ILE A 118 -16.97 47.83 51.28
N THR A 119 -16.73 48.53 52.39
CA THR A 119 -17.19 49.91 52.57
C THR A 119 -16.49 50.78 51.54
N SER A 120 -17.19 51.07 50.44
CA SER A 120 -16.81 52.12 49.51
C SER A 120 -16.91 53.46 50.26
N SER A 121 -15.79 53.93 50.77
CA SER A 121 -15.61 55.36 51.00
C SER A 121 -15.50 56.04 49.64
N GLY A 122 -16.66 56.40 49.09
CA GLY A 122 -16.87 57.34 48.00
C GLY A 122 -16.14 57.05 46.69
N HIS A 123 -16.88 56.76 45.62
CA HIS A 123 -17.08 57.71 44.51
C HIS A 123 -18.04 57.06 43.51
N ALA A 124 -19.31 57.43 43.62
CA ALA A 124 -20.30 57.23 42.59
C ALA A 124 -20.21 58.39 41.59
N ALA A 125 -19.72 58.10 40.38
CA ALA A 125 -19.95 58.81 39.13
C ALA A 125 -19.29 57.95 38.03
N SER A 126 -19.82 57.71 36.85
CA SER A 126 -21.02 58.13 36.15
C SER A 126 -21.15 57.20 34.94
N ARG A 127 -22.41 56.87 34.62
CA ARG A 127 -23.00 56.51 33.31
C ARG A 127 -22.06 56.54 32.09
N SER A 128 -22.12 55.50 31.27
CA SER A 128 -22.84 55.48 29.98
C SER A 128 -22.14 54.60 28.95
N ALA A 129 -22.96 53.89 28.17
CA ALA A 129 -22.61 53.02 27.08
C ALA A 129 -21.66 53.68 26.06
N THR A 130 -20.70 52.91 25.57
CA THR A 130 -20.23 53.01 24.19
C THR A 130 -19.87 51.62 23.69
N GLN A 131 -20.78 51.10 22.87
CA GLN A 131 -20.57 50.03 21.93
C GLN A 131 -19.48 50.50 20.95
N THR A 132 -18.35 49.80 20.88
CA THR A 132 -17.40 49.96 19.78
C THR A 132 -16.87 48.59 19.39
N THR A 133 -17.15 48.30 18.13
CA THR A 133 -16.68 47.19 17.31
C THR A 133 -15.19 46.94 17.45
N SER A 134 -14.81 45.69 17.69
CA SER A 134 -13.52 45.16 17.24
C SER A 134 -13.69 43.70 16.81
N ARG A 135 -13.90 43.55 15.49
CA ARG A 135 -13.50 42.33 14.78
C ARG A 135 -12.00 42.13 14.99
N ARG A 136 -11.62 40.85 15.05
CA ARG A 136 -10.27 40.29 14.84
C ARG A 136 -9.54 39.89 16.13
N SER A 137 -9.72 38.61 16.48
CA SER A 137 -8.65 37.79 17.08
C SER A 137 -8.95 36.30 16.91
N GLU A 138 -9.09 35.84 15.66
CA GLU A 138 -8.64 34.49 15.29
C GLU A 138 -7.12 34.53 15.18
N SER A 139 -6.44 34.40 16.32
CA SER A 139 -5.02 34.03 16.43
C SER A 139 -4.67 33.97 17.91
N ALA A 140 -5.18 32.94 18.58
CA ALA A 140 -4.72 32.53 19.90
C ALA A 140 -4.56 31.00 19.90
N LYS A 141 -3.73 30.50 18.99
CA LYS A 141 -3.18 29.14 19.01
C LYS A 141 -1.79 29.14 18.38
N GLN A 142 -0.87 29.86 19.00
CA GLN A 142 0.57 29.69 18.79
C GLN A 142 1.32 30.53 19.83
N ALA A 143 1.44 29.98 21.04
CA ALA A 143 2.51 30.27 21.99
C ALA A 143 2.24 29.45 23.26
N SER A 144 2.47 28.14 23.18
CA SER A 144 2.83 27.39 24.37
C SER A 144 3.97 26.45 24.01
N ALA A 145 5.09 26.70 24.68
CA ALA A 145 6.13 25.75 25.03
C ALA A 145 6.78 24.95 23.89
N LYS A 146 7.78 25.57 23.27
CA LYS A 146 8.95 24.87 22.71
C LYS A 146 9.68 24.18 23.86
N THR A 147 9.23 22.99 24.22
CA THR A 147 9.91 22.01 25.08
C THR A 147 9.93 20.70 24.32
N THR A 148 11.05 20.43 23.64
CA THR A 148 11.53 19.09 23.26
C THR A 148 10.44 18.06 22.90
N GLU A 149 9.73 18.26 21.80
CA GLU A 149 8.81 17.26 21.19
C GLU A 149 9.50 16.44 20.07
N ASP A 150 10.84 16.36 20.07
CA ASP A 150 11.59 15.65 19.01
C ASP A 150 11.81 14.15 19.30
N ASP A 151 11.28 13.63 20.43
CA ASP A 151 11.43 12.23 20.86
C ASP A 151 10.12 11.41 20.81
N ALA A 152 9.00 12.02 20.41
CA ALA A 152 7.74 11.31 20.24
C ALA A 152 7.76 10.56 18.90
N ILE A 153 8.02 9.24 18.94
CA ILE A 153 7.93 8.40 17.75
C ILE A 153 6.47 8.17 17.36
N ASP A 154 6.16 8.41 16.09
CA ASP A 154 4.93 7.92 15.46
C ASP A 154 5.13 6.46 15.03
N LEU A 155 4.64 5.52 15.85
CA LEU A 155 4.73 4.09 15.57
C LEU A 155 3.84 3.67 14.39
N ASP A 156 2.77 4.39 14.06
CA ASP A 156 1.92 4.09 12.92
C ASP A 156 2.64 4.46 11.61
N ALA A 157 3.32 5.61 11.58
CA ALA A 157 4.20 5.99 10.48
C ALA A 157 5.36 5.00 10.30
N ALA A 158 5.87 4.42 11.38
CA ALA A 158 6.89 3.38 11.31
C ALA A 158 6.36 2.09 10.66
N ILE A 159 5.15 1.64 11.00
CA ILE A 159 4.52 0.47 10.35
C ILE A 159 4.32 0.72 8.86
N GLN A 160 3.81 1.90 8.49
CA GLN A 160 3.60 2.26 7.08
C GLN A 160 4.92 2.23 6.29
N ALA A 161 5.97 2.87 6.81
CA ALA A 161 7.29 2.87 6.19
C ALA A 161 7.87 1.45 6.01
N HIS A 162 7.58 0.52 6.94
CA HIS A 162 7.99 -0.88 6.84
C HIS A 162 7.17 -1.68 5.81
N SER A 163 5.89 -1.36 5.63
CA SER A 163 5.03 -1.98 4.62
C SER A 163 5.44 -1.62 3.18
N GLU A 164 5.98 -0.41 2.99
CA GLU A 164 6.42 0.10 1.68
C GLU A 164 7.74 -0.53 1.19
N TRP A 165 8.53 -1.14 2.07
CA TRP A 165 9.81 -1.74 1.70
C TRP A 165 9.70 -2.85 0.66
N LYS A 166 8.60 -3.63 0.68
CA LYS A 166 8.37 -4.65 -0.35
C LYS A 166 8.24 -4.04 -1.74
N VAL A 167 7.53 -2.92 -1.84
CA VAL A 167 7.38 -2.16 -3.11
C VAL A 167 8.72 -1.59 -3.54
N LYS A 168 9.49 -1.04 -2.60
CA LYS A 168 10.82 -0.48 -2.88
C LYS A 168 11.80 -1.53 -3.42
N LEU A 169 11.82 -2.72 -2.83
CA LEU A 169 12.68 -3.82 -3.28
C LEU A 169 12.25 -4.33 -4.66
N ARG A 170 10.95 -4.51 -4.90
CA ARG A 170 10.43 -4.87 -6.24
C ARG A 170 10.73 -3.84 -7.31
N ARG A 171 10.68 -2.55 -6.98
CA ARG A 171 11.11 -1.49 -7.90
C ARG A 171 12.60 -1.58 -8.20
N GLY A 172 13.44 -1.91 -7.21
CA GLY A 172 14.86 -2.16 -7.42
C GLY A 172 15.11 -3.33 -8.39
N ILE A 173 14.32 -4.40 -8.27
CA ILE A 173 14.31 -5.54 -9.20
C ILE A 173 13.90 -5.09 -10.61
N SER A 174 12.78 -4.39 -10.77
CA SER A 174 12.27 -4.03 -12.10
C SER A 174 13.08 -2.94 -12.83
N GLN A 175 13.69 -2.02 -12.08
CA GLN A 175 14.50 -0.94 -12.63
C GLN A 175 15.99 -1.28 -12.74
N HIS A 176 16.40 -2.47 -12.29
CA HIS A 176 17.80 -2.89 -12.20
C HIS A 176 18.65 -1.84 -11.44
N GLU A 177 18.09 -1.28 -10.36
CA GLU A 177 18.72 -0.23 -9.58
C GLU A 177 19.67 -0.83 -8.53
N HIS A 178 20.87 -0.29 -8.43
CA HIS A 178 21.82 -0.69 -7.38
C HIS A 178 21.37 -0.12 -6.02
N MET A 179 21.17 -0.99 -5.05
CA MET A 179 20.70 -0.64 -3.71
C MET A 179 21.85 -0.63 -2.69
N ASP A 180 21.81 0.25 -1.70
CA ASP A 180 22.79 0.24 -0.59
C ASP A 180 22.47 -0.86 0.42
N ALA A 181 22.84 -2.10 0.08
CA ALA A 181 22.54 -3.27 0.89
C ALA A 181 23.11 -3.19 2.32
N VAL A 182 24.25 -2.51 2.50
CA VAL A 182 24.90 -2.36 3.81
C VAL A 182 24.06 -1.49 4.73
N THR A 183 23.62 -0.32 4.25
CA THR A 183 22.75 0.57 5.04
C THR A 183 21.37 -0.04 5.25
N ILE A 184 20.83 -0.74 4.25
CA ILE A 184 19.54 -1.45 4.36
C ILE A 184 19.60 -2.56 5.41
N GLY A 185 20.71 -3.29 5.48
CA GLY A 185 20.95 -4.37 6.43
C GLY A 185 21.04 -3.93 7.89
N ARG A 186 21.27 -2.64 8.14
CA ARG A 186 21.43 -2.06 9.46
C ARG A 186 20.10 -1.59 10.04
N ASP A 187 19.83 -1.99 11.27
CA ASP A 187 18.60 -1.70 11.99
C ASP A 187 18.65 -0.40 12.81
N ASP A 188 19.74 0.36 12.73
CA ASP A 188 19.92 1.64 13.41
C ASP A 188 19.82 2.86 12.47
N CYS A 189 19.68 2.62 11.17
CA CYS A 189 19.72 3.66 10.15
C CYS A 189 18.35 4.29 9.85
N CYS A 190 17.24 3.55 10.07
CA CYS A 190 15.88 4.04 9.83
C CYS A 190 15.35 4.85 11.03
N LYS A 191 14.24 5.60 10.85
CA LYS A 191 13.66 6.44 11.91
C LYS A 191 13.29 5.62 13.17
N LEU A 192 12.66 4.46 12.97
CA LEU A 192 12.32 3.53 14.05
C LEU A 192 13.59 2.99 14.72
N GLY A 193 14.59 2.59 13.94
CA GLY A 193 15.88 2.11 14.43
C GLY A 193 16.61 3.11 15.31
N LYS A 194 16.71 4.38 14.87
CA LYS A 194 17.31 5.46 15.65
C LYS A 194 16.62 5.66 17.00
N TRP A 195 15.30 5.51 17.04
CA TRP A 195 14.53 5.59 18.28
C TRP A 195 14.70 4.33 19.15
N LEU A 196 14.63 3.13 18.57
CA LEU A 196 14.81 1.85 19.26
C LEU A 196 16.21 1.75 19.90
N HIS A 197 17.25 2.28 19.27
CA HIS A 197 18.61 2.33 19.82
C HIS A 197 18.90 3.62 20.61
N GLY A 198 17.94 4.55 20.67
CA GLY A 198 18.06 5.87 21.30
C GLY A 198 17.06 6.06 22.44
N GLY A 199 16.11 6.98 22.24
CA GLY A 199 15.10 7.36 23.25
C GLY A 199 14.25 6.18 23.72
N GLY A 200 13.82 5.31 22.80
CA GLY A 200 13.03 4.12 23.10
C GLY A 200 13.75 3.15 24.05
N GLN A 201 15.06 2.96 23.86
CA GLN A 201 15.86 2.08 24.71
C GLN A 201 15.96 2.59 26.15
N LYS A 202 16.03 3.91 26.34
CA LYS A 202 16.15 4.50 27.69
C LYS A 202 14.87 4.32 28.49
N GLN A 203 13.71 4.41 27.83
CA GLN A 203 12.41 4.48 28.48
C GLN A 203 11.69 3.12 28.55
N TYR A 204 11.81 2.29 27.52
CA TYR A 204 10.96 1.09 27.35
C TYR A 204 11.73 -0.24 27.39
N LYS A 205 13.04 -0.23 27.66
CA LYS A 205 13.89 -1.45 27.70
C LYS A 205 13.37 -2.58 28.58
N HIS A 206 12.62 -2.26 29.63
CA HIS A 206 12.06 -3.23 30.58
C HIS A 206 10.83 -3.97 30.04
N LEU A 207 10.18 -3.45 28.99
CA LEU A 207 9.03 -4.10 28.37
C LEU A 207 9.49 -5.26 27.49
N SER A 208 8.85 -6.42 27.64
CA SER A 208 9.14 -7.59 26.80
C SER A 208 8.83 -7.33 25.33
N GLY A 209 7.77 -6.56 25.04
CA GLY A 209 7.42 -6.14 23.68
C GLY A 209 8.45 -5.20 23.05
N PHE A 210 9.20 -4.43 23.85
CA PHE A 210 10.29 -3.60 23.34
C PHE A 210 11.48 -4.47 22.88
N GLN A 211 11.88 -5.45 23.71
CA GLN A 211 12.95 -6.39 23.36
C GLN A 211 12.60 -7.22 22.13
N ASP A 212 11.34 -7.69 22.05
CA ASP A 212 10.86 -8.40 20.87
C ASP A 212 10.85 -7.49 19.62
N CYS A 213 10.35 -6.27 19.73
CA CYS A 213 10.38 -5.30 18.63
C CYS A 213 11.81 -5.02 18.14
N LEU A 214 12.78 -4.84 19.04
CA LEU A 214 14.18 -4.65 18.69
C LEU A 214 14.72 -5.85 17.90
N HIS A 215 14.45 -7.08 18.38
CA HIS A 215 14.92 -8.30 17.73
C HIS A 215 14.28 -8.52 16.35
N LYS A 216 12.96 -8.35 16.24
CA LYS A 216 12.20 -8.49 14.99
C LYS A 216 12.56 -7.42 13.98
N HIS A 217 12.81 -6.18 14.44
CA HIS A 217 13.29 -5.10 13.60
C HIS A 217 14.67 -5.41 13.01
N ALA A 218 15.61 -5.88 13.84
CA ALA A 218 16.92 -6.29 13.36
C ALA A 218 16.86 -7.46 12.37
N GLN A 219 15.95 -8.41 12.59
CA GLN A 219 15.71 -9.52 11.67
C GLN A 219 15.18 -9.04 10.31
N PHE A 220 14.21 -8.13 10.32
CA PHE A 220 13.67 -7.54 9.09
C PHE A 220 14.76 -6.87 8.25
N HIS A 221 15.58 -6.01 8.87
CA HIS A 221 16.66 -5.33 8.18
C HIS A 221 17.71 -6.30 7.61
N ARG A 222 18.10 -7.34 8.35
CA ARG A 222 19.00 -8.39 7.81
C ARG A 222 18.45 -9.07 6.57
N GLU A 223 17.15 -9.44 6.57
CA GLU A 223 16.54 -10.07 5.39
C GLU A 223 16.41 -9.07 4.22
N ALA A 224 16.06 -7.81 4.50
CA ALA A 224 16.02 -6.76 3.48
C ALA A 224 17.39 -6.51 2.84
N GLY A 225 18.46 -6.54 3.65
CA GLY A 225 19.84 -6.42 3.18
C GLY A 225 20.24 -7.56 2.25
N LYS A 226 19.90 -8.81 2.60
CA LYS A 226 20.14 -9.98 1.72
C LYS A 226 19.42 -9.85 0.38
N VAL A 227 18.16 -9.40 0.38
CA VAL A 227 17.43 -9.17 -0.88
C VAL A 227 18.15 -8.11 -1.72
N ALA A 228 18.58 -7.01 -1.11
CA ALA A 228 19.34 -5.96 -1.80
C ALA A 228 20.69 -6.47 -2.37
N GLU A 229 21.41 -7.37 -1.68
CA GLU A 229 22.63 -8.01 -2.20
C GLU A 229 22.36 -8.87 -3.44
N VAL A 230 21.27 -9.63 -3.42
CA VAL A 230 20.85 -10.48 -4.55
C VAL A 230 20.44 -9.61 -5.76
N ILE A 231 19.75 -8.49 -5.52
CA ILE A 231 19.44 -7.48 -6.55
C ILE A 231 20.73 -6.92 -7.17
N ASN A 232 21.68 -6.48 -6.34
CA ASN A 232 22.96 -5.93 -6.80
C ASN A 232 23.81 -6.96 -7.58
N SER A 233 23.62 -8.25 -7.30
CA SER A 233 24.28 -9.36 -8.00
C SER A 233 23.63 -9.70 -9.35
N GLY A 234 22.56 -9.01 -9.74
CA GLY A 234 21.83 -9.23 -11.00
C GLY A 234 20.94 -10.48 -11.01
N GLN A 235 20.72 -11.12 -9.87
CA GLN A 235 19.91 -12.34 -9.75
C GLN A 235 18.44 -12.01 -9.48
N TYR A 236 17.80 -11.35 -10.44
CA TYR A 236 16.45 -10.78 -10.27
C TYR A 236 15.36 -11.82 -9.98
N GLU A 237 15.39 -12.99 -10.63
CA GLU A 237 14.42 -14.07 -10.35
C GLU A 237 14.56 -14.59 -8.91
N THR A 238 15.79 -14.74 -8.43
CA THR A 238 16.05 -15.15 -7.04
C THR A 238 15.62 -14.07 -6.06
N ALA A 239 15.85 -12.79 -6.39
CA ALA A 239 15.40 -11.66 -5.58
C ALA A 239 13.86 -11.62 -5.48
N GLU A 240 13.13 -11.89 -6.56
CA GLU A 240 11.67 -11.93 -6.54
C GLU A 240 11.15 -13.09 -5.67
N SER A 241 11.77 -14.28 -5.78
CA SER A 241 11.43 -15.43 -4.93
C SER A 241 11.66 -15.14 -3.43
N LEU A 242 12.68 -14.35 -3.08
CA LEU A 242 12.92 -13.92 -1.71
C LEU A 242 11.86 -12.92 -1.19
N LEU A 243 11.00 -12.37 -2.06
CA LEU A 243 9.91 -11.45 -1.71
C LEU A 243 8.52 -12.12 -1.75
N ASP A 244 8.44 -13.38 -2.19
CA ASP A 244 7.19 -14.12 -2.28
C ASP A 244 6.53 -14.39 -0.92
N ALA A 245 5.25 -14.73 -0.96
CA ALA A 245 4.50 -15.13 0.23
C ALA A 245 5.14 -16.38 0.86
N GLY A 246 5.47 -16.30 2.16
CA GLY A 246 6.13 -17.39 2.90
C GLY A 246 7.66 -17.33 2.89
N SER A 247 8.28 -16.40 2.17
CA SER A 247 9.71 -16.13 2.25
C SER A 247 10.15 -15.65 3.64
N ALA A 248 11.45 -15.76 3.92
CA ALA A 248 12.04 -15.25 5.17
C ALA A 248 11.79 -13.75 5.35
N PHE A 249 11.88 -12.96 4.26
CA PHE A 249 11.57 -11.54 4.28
C PHE A 249 10.08 -11.27 4.58
N ALA A 250 9.16 -11.97 3.92
CA ALA A 250 7.73 -11.80 4.15
C ALA A 250 7.34 -12.12 5.61
N LEU A 251 7.91 -13.18 6.17
CA LEU A 251 7.74 -13.53 7.59
C LEU A 251 8.31 -12.45 8.52
N ALA A 252 9.53 -11.97 8.25
CA ALA A 252 10.15 -10.93 9.06
C ALA A 252 9.37 -9.60 9.00
N SER A 253 8.83 -9.24 7.83
CA SER A 253 8.00 -8.05 7.61
C SER A 253 6.68 -8.10 8.38
N SER A 254 6.01 -9.26 8.40
CA SER A 254 4.80 -9.44 9.22
C SER A 254 5.13 -9.40 10.71
N GLN A 255 6.21 -10.08 11.14
CA GLN A 255 6.60 -10.14 12.55
C GLN A 255 7.00 -8.78 13.12
N VAL A 256 7.73 -7.95 12.37
CA VAL A 256 8.08 -6.60 12.84
C VAL A 256 6.84 -5.73 13.02
N SER A 257 5.85 -5.82 12.12
CA SER A 257 4.60 -5.07 12.22
C SER A 257 3.81 -5.47 13.47
N VAL A 258 3.71 -6.78 13.75
CA VAL A 258 3.07 -7.30 14.97
C VAL A 258 3.82 -6.87 16.23
N ALA A 259 5.16 -6.89 16.19
CA ALA A 259 5.98 -6.47 17.32
C ALA A 259 5.83 -4.97 17.62
N ILE A 260 5.75 -4.11 16.59
CA ILE A 260 5.48 -2.67 16.76
C ILE A 260 4.11 -2.43 17.38
N VAL A 261 3.06 -3.11 16.90
CA VAL A 261 1.70 -3.00 17.49
C VAL A 261 1.68 -3.47 18.95
N THR A 262 2.42 -4.55 19.26
CA THR A 262 2.53 -5.07 20.62
C THR A 262 3.24 -4.08 21.53
N LEU A 263 4.34 -3.49 21.05
CA LEU A 263 5.06 -2.44 21.79
C LEU A 263 4.16 -1.22 22.01
N LYS A 264 3.45 -0.75 20.99
CA LYS A 264 2.50 0.36 21.09
C LYS A 264 1.50 0.14 22.23
N LYS A 265 0.89 -1.05 22.26
CA LYS A 265 -0.07 -1.44 23.30
C LYS A 265 0.54 -1.50 24.71
N GLN A 266 1.76 -2.00 24.85
CA GLN A 266 2.44 -2.12 26.15
C GLN A 266 2.99 -0.79 26.67
N ALA A 267 3.44 0.08 25.76
CA ALA A 267 4.02 1.37 26.07
C ALA A 267 2.98 2.49 26.21
N HIS A 268 1.70 2.21 25.90
CA HIS A 268 0.61 3.18 25.83
C HIS A 268 0.93 4.37 24.89
N LEU A 269 1.54 4.04 23.75
CA LEU A 269 1.89 4.95 22.66
C LEU A 269 0.83 4.93 21.54
#